data_AF-A0A0B1QWR3-F1
#
_entry.id   AF-A0A0B1QWR3-F1
#
_cell.length_a   1.000
_cell.length_b   1.000
_cell.length_c   1.000
_cell.angle_alpha   90.00
_cell.angle_beta   90.00
_cell.angle_gamma   90.00
#
_symmetry.space_group_name_H-M   'P 1'
#
loop_
_entity.id
_entity.type
_entity.pdbx_description
1 polymer ?
#
loop_
_entity_poly.entity_id
_entity_poly.type
_entity_poly.pdbx_seq_one_letter_code
_entity_poly.pdbx_strand_id
1 'polypeptide(L)'
;MLSEDRLSHIAGHPDSHDAEAVAMAQEILQLRRTLGAPWAVVQPLGELYVEDGNAAMIWPASLAERGDVCLYRLEKPSPAAEAAPPAAKQRGRRKKMPAQG
;
A
#
# COMPACT_ATOMS: atom_id res chain seq x y z
N MET A 1 -17.64 7.89 4.91
CA MET A 1 -16.43 7.51 4.13
C MET A 1 -16.81 7.41 2.65
N LEU A 2 -15.99 7.91 1.73
CA LEU A 2 -16.25 7.83 0.28
C LEU A 2 -15.96 6.42 -0.24
N SER A 3 -16.89 5.85 -1.02
CA SER A 3 -16.68 4.55 -1.68
C SER A 3 -15.64 4.66 -2.79
N GLU A 4 -15.04 3.53 -3.16
CA GLU A 4 -14.10 3.47 -4.27
C GLU A 4 -14.75 3.87 -5.60
N ASP A 5 -15.97 3.42 -5.88
CA ASP A 5 -16.72 3.81 -7.08
C ASP A 5 -16.91 5.32 -7.18
N ARG A 6 -17.21 5.98 -6.06
CA ARG A 6 -17.40 7.43 -6.03
C ARG A 6 -16.09 8.18 -6.26
N LEU A 7 -14.98 7.68 -5.72
CA LEU A 7 -13.66 8.26 -5.95
C LEU A 7 -13.22 8.06 -7.41
N SER A 8 -13.44 6.88 -7.97
CA SER A 8 -13.15 6.56 -9.37
C SER A 8 -13.99 7.40 -10.32
N HIS A 9 -15.26 7.64 -10.00
CA HIS A 9 -16.11 8.55 -10.76
C HIS A 9 -15.56 9.99 -10.76
N ILE A 10 -15.19 10.53 -9.59
CA ILE A 10 -14.65 11.89 -9.49
C ILE A 10 -13.34 12.01 -10.28
N ALA A 11 -12.43 11.06 -10.12
CA ALA A 11 -11.16 11.04 -10.83
C ALA A 11 -11.31 10.84 -12.35
N GLY A 12 -12.35 10.13 -12.79
CA GLY A 12 -12.63 9.85 -14.20
C GLY A 12 -13.37 10.95 -14.97
N HIS A 13 -13.93 11.94 -14.26
CA HIS A 13 -14.66 13.05 -14.87
C HIS A 13 -14.12 14.41 -14.41
N PRO A 14 -12.84 14.73 -14.72
CA PRO A 14 -12.18 15.92 -14.19
C PRO A 14 -12.87 17.23 -14.60
N ASP A 15 -13.52 17.28 -15.76
CA ASP A 15 -14.22 18.47 -16.25
C ASP A 15 -15.53 18.76 -15.49
N SER A 16 -16.05 17.78 -14.74
CA SER A 16 -17.30 17.87 -13.99
C SER A 16 -17.10 18.20 -12.50
N HIS A 17 -15.84 18.31 -12.07
CA HIS A 17 -15.47 18.44 -10.67
C HIS A 17 -14.38 19.49 -10.47
N ASP A 18 -14.29 20.01 -9.25
CA ASP A 18 -13.22 20.94 -8.89
C ASP A 18 -11.86 20.24 -8.95
N ALA A 19 -10.82 20.96 -9.38
CA ALA A 19 -9.47 20.44 -9.53
C ALA A 19 -8.91 19.86 -8.22
N GLU A 20 -9.22 20.48 -7.07
CA GLU A 20 -8.82 20.00 -5.75
C GLU A 20 -9.51 18.67 -5.42
N ALA A 21 -10.81 18.56 -5.74
CA ALA A 21 -11.57 17.32 -5.51
C ALA A 21 -11.04 16.16 -6.36
N VAL A 22 -10.65 16.43 -7.61
CA VAL A 22 -10.03 15.44 -8.51
C VAL A 22 -8.67 15.00 -7.97
N ALA A 23 -7.83 15.94 -7.57
CA ALA A 23 -6.50 15.64 -7.01
C ALA A 23 -6.61 14.78 -5.73
N MET A 24 -7.49 15.16 -4.81
CA MET A 24 -7.75 14.38 -3.59
C MET A 24 -8.29 12.98 -3.90
N ALA A 25 -9.20 12.85 -4.87
CA ALA A 25 -9.74 11.54 -5.24
C ALA A 25 -8.65 10.61 -5.78
N GLN A 26 -7.75 11.14 -6.62
CA GLN A 26 -6.61 10.39 -7.15
C GLN A 26 -5.63 9.98 -6.05
N GLU A 27 -5.29 10.89 -5.13
CA GLU A 27 -4.41 10.62 -4.00
C GLU A 27 -4.99 9.53 -3.09
N ILE A 28 -6.27 9.61 -2.74
CA ILE A 28 -6.94 8.58 -1.92
C ILE A 28 -6.93 7.22 -2.63
N LEU A 29 -7.20 7.18 -3.94
CA LEU A 29 -7.14 5.94 -4.71
C LEU A 29 -5.73 5.35 -4.73
N GLN A 30 -4.70 6.19 -4.90
CA GLN A 30 -3.31 5.75 -4.88
C GLN A 30 -2.89 5.23 -3.50
N LEU A 31 -3.31 5.92 -2.43
CA LEU A 31 -3.08 5.47 -1.06
C LEU A 31 -3.73 4.12 -0.80
N ARG A 32 -5.00 3.91 -1.21
CA ARG A 32 -5.68 2.60 -1.06
C ARG A 32 -4.97 1.46 -1.80
N ARG A 33 -4.48 1.71 -3.02
CA ARG A 33 -3.68 0.71 -3.76
C ARG A 33 -2.38 0.36 -3.04
N THR A 34 -1.73 1.36 -2.44
CA THR A 34 -0.45 1.20 -1.74
C THR A 34 -0.63 0.55 -0.37
N LEU A 35 -1.73 0.84 0.30
CA LEU A 35 -1.98 0.47 1.69
C LEU A 35 -2.77 -0.85 1.86
N GLY A 36 -3.25 -1.45 0.76
CA GLY A 36 -3.97 -2.73 0.79
C GLY A 36 -5.28 -2.66 1.60
N ALA A 37 -5.74 -3.82 2.06
CA ALA A 37 -6.88 -3.90 2.99
C ALA A 37 -6.46 -3.36 4.38
N PRO A 38 -7.38 -2.71 5.12
CA PRO A 38 -7.10 -2.28 6.49
C PRO A 38 -6.65 -3.47 7.33
N TRP A 39 -5.60 -3.27 8.11
CA TRP A 39 -5.03 -4.30 8.99
C TRP A 39 -5.77 -4.33 10.33
N ALA A 40 -6.20 -3.17 10.83
CA ALA A 40 -6.92 -3.03 12.08
C ALA A 40 -7.85 -1.81 12.05
N VAL A 41 -8.74 -1.70 13.02
CA VAL A 41 -9.51 -0.48 13.31
C VAL A 41 -9.24 0.00 14.73
N VAL A 42 -9.23 1.31 14.91
CA VAL A 42 -9.14 1.97 16.20
C VAL A 42 -10.51 2.50 16.55
N GLN A 43 -11.01 2.07 17.69
CA GLN A 43 -12.16 2.70 18.33
C GLN A 43 -11.62 3.79 19.26
N PRO A 44 -11.90 5.08 18.99
CA PRO A 44 -11.58 6.13 19.92
C PRO A 44 -12.42 5.93 21.19
N LEU A 45 -11.77 5.69 22.32
CA LEU A 45 -12.43 5.79 23.62
C LEU A 45 -12.73 7.28 23.82
N GLY A 46 -13.98 7.63 24.18
CA GLY A 46 -14.42 9.02 24.30
C GLY A 46 -13.54 9.87 25.25
N GLU A 47 -13.79 11.19 25.26
CA GLU A 47 -12.98 12.24 25.92
C GLU A 47 -12.56 11.98 27.39
N LEU A 48 -13.16 11.01 28.07
CA LEU A 48 -12.90 10.64 29.46
C LEU A 48 -11.61 9.84 29.70
N TYR A 49 -10.89 9.41 28.66
CA TYR A 49 -9.70 8.55 28.80
C TYR A 49 -8.37 9.22 28.40
N VAL A 50 -8.33 10.55 28.34
CA VAL A 50 -7.12 11.32 27.96
C VAL A 50 -6.23 11.61 29.18
N GLU A 51 -5.89 10.60 29.98
CA GLU A 51 -4.91 10.77 31.06
C GLU A 51 -3.54 10.16 30.75
N ASP A 52 -3.46 9.13 29.90
CA ASP A 52 -2.21 8.40 29.61
C ASP A 52 -1.77 8.40 28.13
N GLY A 53 -2.59 8.97 27.23
CA GLY A 53 -2.30 9.07 25.81
C GLY A 53 -2.25 7.74 25.04
N ASN A 54 -2.68 6.63 25.67
CA ASN A 54 -2.62 5.28 25.09
C ASN A 54 -3.98 4.55 25.07
N ALA A 55 -5.07 5.22 25.42
CA ALA A 55 -6.40 4.63 25.51
C ALA A 55 -7.10 4.49 24.15
N ALA A 56 -6.50 3.75 23.22
CA ALA A 56 -7.13 3.39 21.96
C ALA A 56 -7.29 1.86 21.90
N MET A 57 -8.53 1.38 21.77
CA MET A 57 -8.75 -0.05 21.54
C MET A 57 -8.53 -0.37 20.07
N ILE A 58 -7.63 -1.31 19.80
CA ILE A 58 -7.32 -1.79 18.45
C ILE A 58 -8.04 -3.12 18.23
N TRP A 59 -8.87 -3.18 17.19
CA TRP A 59 -9.63 -4.36 16.79
C TRP A 59 -9.20 -4.87 15.41
N PRO A 60 -9.42 -6.17 15.10
CA PRO A 60 -9.27 -6.67 13.74
C PRO A 60 -10.12 -5.87 12.76
N ALA A 61 -9.59 -5.60 11.56
CA ALA A 61 -10.30 -4.82 10.55
C ALA A 61 -11.63 -5.45 10.08
N SER A 62 -11.82 -6.76 10.29
CA SER A 62 -13.08 -7.45 10.00
C SER A 62 -14.26 -6.98 10.87
N LEU A 63 -13.98 -6.28 11.97
CA LEU A 63 -14.99 -5.74 12.89
C LEU A 63 -15.27 -4.24 12.65
N ALA A 64 -14.78 -3.67 11.55
CA ALA A 64 -14.95 -2.25 11.24
C ALA A 64 -16.44 -1.88 11.09
N GLU A 65 -16.90 -0.93 11.88
CA GLU A 65 -18.22 -0.32 11.78
C GLU A 65 -18.15 1.10 11.18
N ARG A 66 -19.32 1.68 10.90
CA ARG A 66 -19.44 3.01 10.31
C ARG A 66 -19.01 4.09 11.31
N GLY A 67 -17.80 4.60 11.13
CA GLY A 67 -17.23 5.67 11.97
C GLY A 67 -15.87 5.33 12.54
N ASP A 68 -15.44 4.08 12.42
CA ASP A 68 -14.14 3.63 12.93
C ASP A 68 -12.97 4.16 12.10
N VAL A 69 -11.83 4.33 12.78
CA VAL A 69 -10.59 4.77 12.15
C VAL A 69 -9.80 3.54 11.71
N CYS A 70 -9.64 3.35 10.39
CA CYS A 70 -8.89 2.23 9.84
C CYS A 70 -7.37 2.47 9.91
N LEU A 71 -6.63 1.46 10.39
CA LEU A 71 -5.18 1.40 10.33
C LEU A 71 -4.73 0.54 9.16
N TYR A 72 -3.75 1.05 8.42
CA TYR A 72 -3.16 0.36 7.28
C TYR A 72 -1.68 0.10 7.56
N ARG A 73 -1.19 -1.07 7.13
CA ARG A 73 0.23 -1.36 7.18
C ARG A 73 0.90 -0.79 5.94
N LEU A 74 1.90 0.06 6.15
CA LEU A 74 2.85 0.38 5.10
C LEU A 74 3.68 -0.88 4.85
N GLU A 75 3.57 -1.49 3.67
CA GLU A 75 4.53 -2.53 3.29
C GLU A 75 5.91 -1.88 3.25
N LYS A 76 6.80 -2.26 4.17
CA LYS A 76 8.21 -1.87 4.05
C LYS A 76 8.71 -2.46 2.73
N PRO A 77 9.35 -1.67 1.84
CA PRO A 77 9.99 -2.24 0.67
C PRO A 77 10.94 -3.33 1.16
N SER A 78 10.66 -4.58 0.77
CA SER A 78 11.50 -5.71 1.15
C SER A 78 12.90 -5.49 0.57
N PRO A 79 13.98 -5.55 1.37
CA PRO A 79 15.34 -5.42 0.86
C PRO A 79 15.74 -6.54 -0.12
N ALA A 80 14.88 -7.55 -0.33
CA ALA A 80 15.11 -8.64 -1.28
C ALA A 80 15.08 -8.19 -2.76
N ALA A 81 14.51 -7.03 -3.08
CA ALA A 81 14.47 -6.53 -4.46
C ALA A 81 15.79 -5.87 -4.91
N GLU A 82 16.68 -5.49 -3.98
CA GLU A 82 17.93 -4.77 -4.28
C GLU A 82 19.15 -5.72 -4.38
N ALA A 83 19.01 -6.98 -4.00
CA ALA A 83 20.07 -7.98 -4.06
C ALA A 83 19.94 -8.93 -5.26
N ALA A 84 19.71 -8.40 -6.47
CA ALA A 84 20.03 -9.13 -7.69
C ALA A 84 21.50 -8.82 -8.05
N PRO A 85 22.46 -9.74 -7.81
CA PRO A 85 23.83 -9.51 -8.23
C PRO A 85 23.87 -9.42 -9.77
N PRO A 86 24.68 -8.54 -10.37
CA PRO A 86 24.80 -8.47 -11.81
C PRO A 86 25.31 -9.82 -12.32
N ALA A 87 24.54 -10.43 -13.22
CA ALA A 87 24.86 -11.71 -13.85
C ALA A 87 26.31 -11.70 -14.35
N ALA A 88 27.17 -12.50 -13.73
CA ALA A 88 28.53 -12.70 -14.15
C ALA A 88 28.51 -13.26 -15.58
N LYS A 89 29.00 -12.46 -16.54
CA LYS A 89 29.23 -12.87 -17.92
C LYS A 89 30.11 -14.13 -17.92
N GLN A 90 29.52 -15.30 -18.13
CA GLN A 90 30.23 -16.55 -18.32
C GLN A 90 30.93 -16.53 -19.67
N ARG A 91 32.12 -15.92 -19.71
CA ARG A 91 32.93 -15.79 -20.92
C ARG A 91 33.88 -16.99 -21.00
N GLY A 92 33.55 -17.94 -21.88
CA GLY A 92 34.52 -18.73 -22.63
C GLY A 92 34.98 -20.06 -22.01
N ARG A 93 34.28 -21.14 -22.32
CA ARG A 93 34.87 -22.49 -22.34
C ARG A 93 35.10 -22.88 -23.81
N ARG A 94 36.28 -22.55 -24.35
CA ARG A 94 36.73 -22.97 -25.69
C ARG A 94 36.81 -24.50 -25.72
N LYS A 95 36.08 -25.12 -26.66
CA LYS A 95 36.13 -26.55 -26.98
C LYS A 95 37.57 -26.95 -27.37
N LYS A 96 38.16 -27.91 -26.66
CA LYS A 96 39.31 -28.68 -27.18
C LYS A 96 38.75 -29.75 -28.12
N MET A 97 39.19 -29.75 -29.37
CA MET A 97 38.91 -30.83 -30.33
C MET A 97 39.69 -32.10 -29.93
N PRO A 98 39.16 -33.31 -30.16
CA PRO A 98 39.95 -34.53 -30.06
C PRO A 98 40.81 -34.72 -31.32
N ALA A 99 42.04 -35.18 -31.11
CA ALA A 99 42.98 -35.56 -32.14
C ALA A 99 42.50 -36.84 -32.88
N GLN A 100 42.61 -36.83 -34.21
CA GLN A 100 42.55 -38.05 -35.03
C GLN A 100 43.92 -38.75 -34.98
N GLY A 101 43.89 -40.09 -35.02
CA GLY A 101 45.07 -40.95 -35.11
C GLY A 101 45.72 -40.95 -36.49
#